data_AF-A0A1B6NXB2-F1
#
_entry.id   AF-A0A1B6NXB2-F1
#
_cell.length_a   1.000
_cell.length_b   1.000
_cell.length_c   1.000
_cell.angle_alpha   90.00
_cell.angle_beta   90.00
_cell.angle_gamma   90.00
#
_symmetry.space_group_name_H-M   'P 1'
#
loop_
_entity.id
_entity.type
_entity.pdbx_description
1 polymer ?
#
loop_
_entity_poly.entity_id
_entity_poly.type
_entity_poly.pdbx_seq_one_letter_code
_entity_poly.pdbx_strand_id
1 'polypeptide(L)' 'MLTAAGAQFTTPMTLSVLAGEPVHDTLWDRNSEAEIGHIQLSRNADLVVVAPATADMMARMAQGQANDLASTLLLA' A
#
# COMPACT_ATOMS: atom_id res chain seq x y z
N MET A 1 1.78 -4.80 -0.29
CA MET A 1 0.78 -3.75 0.07
C MET A 1 -0.59 -4.12 -0.52
N LEU A 2 -1.70 -3.82 0.16
CA LEU A 2 -3.06 -4.14 -0.30
C LEU A 2 -4.08 -3.06 0.11
N THR A 3 -4.93 -2.59 -0.81
CA THR A 3 -6.01 -1.64 -0.46
C THR A 3 -7.22 -2.37 0.10
N ALA A 4 -8.06 -1.67 0.88
CA ALA A 4 -9.31 -2.24 1.41
C ALA A 4 -10.26 -2.76 0.30
N ALA A 5 -10.30 -2.08 -0.85
CA ALA A 5 -11.06 -2.53 -2.02
C ALA A 5 -10.43 -3.77 -2.66
N GLY A 6 -9.10 -3.83 -2.77
CA GLY A 6 -8.38 -5.00 -3.28
C GLY A 6 -8.56 -6.24 -2.40
N ALA A 7 -8.69 -6.04 -1.09
CA ALA A 7 -8.95 -7.11 -0.12
C ALA A 7 -10.30 -7.83 -0.32
N GLN A 8 -11.21 -7.27 -1.12
CA GLN A 8 -12.47 -7.94 -1.50
C GLN A 8 -12.25 -9.01 -2.59
N PHE A 9 -11.11 -8.98 -3.29
CA PHE A 9 -10.81 -9.89 -4.39
C PHE A 9 -9.70 -10.90 -4.04
N THR A 10 -8.80 -10.55 -3.13
CA THR A 10 -7.73 -11.42 -2.64
C THR A 10 -7.52 -11.21 -1.15
N THR A 11 -6.91 -12.18 -0.47
CA THR A 11 -6.61 -12.05 0.96
C THR A 11 -5.18 -11.57 1.20
N PRO A 12 -4.92 -10.84 2.30
CA PRO A 12 -3.56 -10.50 2.72
C PRO A 12 -2.68 -11.75 2.88
N MET A 13 -3.24 -12.85 3.39
CA MET A 13 -2.51 -14.10 3.60
C MET A 13 -2.02 -14.72 2.28
N THR A 14 -2.85 -14.71 1.23
CA THR A 14 -2.44 -15.21 -0.08
C THR A 14 -1.26 -14.40 -0.62
N LEU A 15 -1.34 -13.08 -0.51
CA LEU A 15 -0.29 -12.20 -1.01
C LEU A 15 0.99 -12.29 -0.18
N SER A 16 0.90 -12.42 1.15
CA SER A 16 2.07 -12.52 2.02
C SER A 16 2.86 -13.81 1.76
N VAL A 17 2.16 -14.93 1.54
CA VAL A 17 2.79 -16.20 1.20
C VAL A 17 3.50 -16.13 -0.15
N LEU A 18 2.90 -15.47 -1.15
CA LEU A 18 3.52 -15.31 -2.48
C LEU A 18 4.69 -14.33 -2.49
N ALA A 19 4.58 -13.23 -1.74
CA ALA A 19 5.61 -12.21 -1.65
C ALA A 19 6.78 -12.62 -0.73
N GLY A 20 6.56 -13.57 0.18
CA GLY A 20 7.54 -13.95 1.20
C GLY A 20 7.74 -12.90 2.29
N GLU A 21 6.86 -11.90 2.35
CA GLU A 21 6.89 -10.79 3.32
C GLU A 21 5.48 -10.45 3.83
N PRO A 22 5.35 -9.79 4.99
CA PRO A 22 4.07 -9.29 5.48
C PRO A 22 3.42 -8.30 4.50
N VAL A 23 2.10 -8.37 4.36
CA VAL A 23 1.35 -7.42 3.53
C VAL A 23 0.96 -6.21 4.37
N HIS A 24 1.35 -5.02 3.92
CA HIS A 24 0.89 -3.77 4.50
C HIS A 24 -0.46 -3.35 3.91
N ASP A 25 -1.50 -3.19 4.72
CA ASP A 25 -2.86 -2.89 4.26
C ASP A 25 -3.51 -1.66 4.92
N THR A 26 -2.91 -1.13 6.00
CA THR A 26 -3.44 0.00 6.75
C THR A 26 -2.37 1.07 7.02
N LEU A 27 -2.82 2.33 7.12
CA LEU A 27 -1.98 3.46 7.54
C LEU A 27 -1.63 3.43 9.02
N TRP A 28 -2.30 2.61 9.82
CA TRP A 28 -2.22 2.65 11.27
C TRP A 28 -2.11 1.24 11.81
N ASP A 29 -0.97 0.59 11.58
CA ASP A 29 -0.68 -0.70 12.19
C ASP A 29 0.04 -0.49 13.53
N ARG A 30 -0.72 -0.65 14.62
CA ARG A 30 -0.25 -0.46 16.00
C ARG A 30 0.85 -1.45 16.41
N ASN A 31 1.02 -2.56 15.68
CA ASN A 31 2.10 -3.51 15.92
C ASN A 31 3.40 -3.11 15.19
N SER A 32 3.31 -2.23 14.18
CA SER A 32 4.43 -1.74 13.37
C SER A 32 4.86 -0.30 13.74
N GLU A 33 4.20 0.35 14.71
CA GLU A 33 4.45 1.74 15.15
C GLU A 33 5.88 2.00 15.68
N ALA A 34 6.67 0.96 15.95
CA ALA A 34 8.06 1.12 16.41
C ALA A 34 9.02 1.63 15.31
N GLU A 35 8.65 1.48 14.04
CA GLU A 35 9.35 2.07 12.90
C GLU A 35 8.34 2.82 12.03
N ILE A 36 8.76 3.94 11.47
CA ILE A 36 7.93 4.83 10.66
C ILE A 36 7.68 4.15 9.30
N GLY A 37 6.84 3.10 9.28
CA GLY A 37 6.73 2.14 8.17
C GLY A 37 6.28 2.74 6.85
N HIS A 38 5.45 3.80 6.88
CA HIS A 38 4.92 4.43 5.67
C HIS A 38 5.96 5.27 4.90
N ILE A 39 6.97 5.82 5.60
CA ILE A 39 8.08 6.60 5.00
C ILE A 39 9.25 5.67 4.63
N GLN A 40 9.47 4.61 5.40
CA GLN A 40 10.57 3.67 5.17
C GLN A 40 10.29 2.79 3.93
N LEU A 41 9.03 2.38 3.70
CA LEU A 41 8.65 1.64 2.49
C LEU A 41 8.85 2.45 1.21
N SER A 42 8.52 3.75 1.20
CA SER A 42 8.70 4.57 -0.01
C SER A 42 10.19 4.82 -0.32
N ARG A 43 11.01 5.04 0.72
CA ARG A 43 12.44 5.35 0.56
C ARG A 43 13.30 4.16 0.17
N ASN A 44 12.89 2.95 0.49
CA ASN A 44 13.64 1.72 0.20
C ASN A 44 13.20 1.05 -1.11
N ALA A 45 12.15 1.56 -1.78
CA ALA A 45 11.67 1.00 -3.02
C ALA A 45 12.42 1.61 -4.23
N ASP A 46 13.16 0.80 -4.98
CA ASP A 46 13.74 1.22 -6.27
C ASP A 46 12.67 1.41 -7.36
N LEU A 47 11.52 0.72 -7.21
CA LEU A 47 10.39 0.77 -8.13
C LEU A 47 9.08 0.49 -7.38
N VAL A 48 8.05 1.27 -7.68
CA VAL A 48 6.68 1.02 -7.21
C VAL A 48 5.79 0.67 -8.39
N VAL A 49 5.12 -0.49 -8.32
CA VAL A 49 4.17 -0.96 -9.33
C VAL A 49 2.77 -1.03 -8.72
N VAL A 50 1.80 -0.41 -9.40
CA VAL A 50 0.39 -0.48 -9.04
C VAL A 50 -0.31 -1.44 -10.00
N ALA A 51 -0.72 -2.61 -9.49
CA ALA A 51 -1.42 -3.61 -10.28
C ALA A 51 -2.55 -4.27 -9.46
N PRO A 52 -3.82 -4.14 -9.89
CA PRO A 52 -4.31 -3.28 -10.98
C PRO A 52 -4.32 -1.79 -10.59
N ALA A 53 -3.97 -0.91 -11.53
CA ALA A 53 -4.15 0.54 -11.40
C ALA A 53 -5.59 0.93 -11.73
N THR A 54 -6.50 0.79 -10.75
CA THR A 54 -7.92 1.12 -10.92
C THR A 54 -8.11 2.60 -11.26
N ALA A 55 -9.22 2.95 -11.91
CA ALA A 55 -9.54 4.34 -12.25
C ALA A 55 -9.58 5.26 -11.02
N ASP A 56 -10.10 4.76 -9.89
CA ASP A 56 -10.09 5.48 -8.60
C ASP A 56 -8.66 5.77 -8.13
N MET A 57 -7.77 4.78 -8.16
CA MET A 57 -6.37 4.97 -7.77
C MET A 57 -5.66 6.00 -8.67
N MET A 58 -5.86 5.90 -9.99
CA MET A 58 -5.29 6.87 -10.93
C MET A 58 -5.82 8.29 -10.69
N ALA A 59 -7.12 8.44 -10.42
CA ALA A 59 -7.71 9.75 -10.13
C ALA A 59 -7.16 10.36 -8.84
N ARG A 60 -6.99 9.54 -7.79
CA ARG A 60 -6.42 9.97 -6.51
C ARG A 60 -4.97 10.40 -6.64
N MET A 61 -4.15 9.65 -7.40
CA MET A 61 -2.79 10.05 -7.73
C MET A 61 -2.75 11.38 -8.49
N ALA A 62 -3.57 11.52 -9.54
CA ALA A 62 -3.61 12.73 -10.36
C ALA A 62 -4.07 13.98 -9.58
N GLN A 63 -4.91 13.79 -8.56
CA GLN A 63 -5.44 14.88 -7.72
C GLN A 63 -4.67 15.08 -6.41
N GLY A 64 -3.64 14.28 -6.13
CA GLY A 64 -2.87 14.40 -4.89
C GLY A 64 -3.63 13.99 -3.62
N GLN A 65 -4.55 13.02 -3.70
CA GLN A 65 -5.33 12.54 -2.56
C GLN A 65 -4.65 11.38 -1.82
N ALA A 66 -4.16 11.60 -0.60
CA ALA A 66 -3.42 10.65 0.24
C ALA A 66 -4.27 10.02 1.36
N ASN A 67 -5.35 9.33 0.99
CA ASN A 67 -6.38 8.88 1.94
C ASN A 67 -6.17 7.46 2.51
N ASP A 68 -5.23 6.70 1.94
CA ASP A 68 -4.86 5.34 2.38
C ASP A 68 -3.35 5.13 2.23
N LEU A 69 -2.85 3.98 2.70
CA LEU A 69 -1.42 3.68 2.70
C LEU A 69 -0.83 3.74 1.29
N ALA A 70 -1.55 3.18 0.32
CA ALA A 70 -1.11 3.09 -1.06
C ALA A 70 -0.93 4.47 -1.70
N SER A 71 -1.96 5.31 -1.64
CA SER A 71 -1.88 6.68 -2.17
C SER A 71 -0.88 7.56 -1.43
N THR A 72 -0.77 7.40 -0.10
CA THR A 72 0.19 8.16 0.71
C THR A 72 1.61 7.83 0.31
N LEU A 73 1.92 6.53 0.11
CA LEU A 73 3.23 6.08 -0.37
C LEU A 73 3.54 6.60 -1.77
N LEU A 74 2.57 6.60 -2.68
CA LEU A 74 2.74 7.04 -4.06
C LEU A 74 2.93 8.56 -4.22
N LEU A 75 2.49 9.35 -3.25
CA LEU A 75 2.59 10.81 -3.24
C LEU A 75 3.77 11.34 -2.38
N ALA A 76 4.47 10.45 -1.68
CA ALA A 76 5.56 10.77 -0.77
C ALA A 76 6.93 10.91 -1.46
#